data_AF-A0A2H0QLJ6-F1
#
_entry.id   AF-A0A2H0QLJ6-F1
#
_cell.length_a   1.000
_cell.length_b   1.000
_cell.length_c   1.000
_cell.angle_alpha   90.00
_cell.angle_beta   90.00
_cell.angle_gamma   90.00
#
_symmetry.space_group_name_H-M   'P 1'
#
loop_
_entity.id
_entity.type
_entity.pdbx_description
1 polymer ?
#
loop_
_entity_poly.entity_id
_entity_poly.type
_entity_poly.pdbx_seq_one_letter_code
_entity_poly.pdbx_strand_id
1 'polypeptide(L)'
;METKLKYSLIFIAIFLLNSCFEKKQKNPDMPKLMVLDSLEKPNFATESDWKSSADRIVFRNAPTGFIVRGELCLLVGKAQRLESITTIHPSASDYKVDTYYDAITELTAQNCTNTKYAWLELNDSFHSKDLNIELKKLEIDAPTEPTVPFFVQMEVYAFNKAMNNDVHVEDYESPLSALDLLSKHRLQPIKSWVSASAPVDTGDFSFSKFVMNYATGPANIPEGSMANTYADYVKDAWFYVIDEPQPHQARSLQAKLDELEAKHPAVQKMVTAPSNFPVKGIDIYCPVLQHIKKRDDYPDTLWSYISCMSHGCGTNRSVLSDPNNFEHVDHDRSGEPDIMIDAPAMDLYALFLITKELSIQALLYFDSITQWALIKKGIDVFKDMYNFGGNGDGTLIYPDLKNKRAYPSLRLKILREASYMRDALELCPQKPDLSNFYRSPTEWSFPTNIRNIIYRCIEK
;
A
#
# COMPACT_ATOMS: atom_id res chain seq x y z
N MET A 1 -71.98 24.82 -0.35
CA MET A 1 -70.84 24.50 -1.23
C MET A 1 -69.68 25.42 -0.86
N GLU A 2 -69.05 25.30 0.31
CA GLU A 2 -68.41 24.12 0.90
C GLU A 2 -67.34 23.49 0.01
N THR A 3 -66.08 23.86 0.24
CA THR A 3 -65.02 22.93 0.64
C THR A 3 -63.79 23.70 1.12
N LYS A 4 -63.66 23.85 2.44
CA LYS A 4 -62.41 24.14 3.15
C LYS A 4 -61.91 22.81 3.74
N LEU A 5 -60.78 22.28 3.24
CA LEU A 5 -59.99 21.25 3.93
C LEU A 5 -58.71 21.94 4.45
N LYS A 6 -58.56 22.14 5.77
CA LYS A 6 -57.93 21.22 6.74
C LYS A 6 -56.46 20.90 6.40
N TYR A 7 -55.56 21.76 6.85
CA TYR A 7 -54.20 21.37 7.24
C TYR A 7 -54.11 21.47 8.77
N SER A 8 -54.29 20.33 9.43
CA SER A 8 -54.08 20.13 10.87
C SER A 8 -52.82 19.29 11.07
N LEU A 9 -51.94 19.81 11.92
CA LEU A 9 -51.02 19.08 12.81
C LEU A 9 -50.14 17.96 12.20
N ILE A 10 -48.87 18.30 11.95
CA ILE A 10 -47.74 17.42 12.27
C ILE A 10 -46.73 18.24 13.07
N PHE A 11 -47.02 18.41 14.35
CA PHE A 11 -46.07 18.71 15.40
C PHE A 11 -46.10 17.48 16.33
N ILE A 12 -44.95 17.10 16.88
CA ILE A 12 -44.68 15.91 17.73
C ILE A 12 -44.06 14.72 16.97
N ALA A 13 -42.76 14.81 16.72
CA ALA A 13 -41.85 13.65 16.66
C ALA A 13 -40.38 14.08 16.95
N ILE A 14 -40.17 15.00 17.90
CA ILE A 14 -38.83 15.37 18.42
C ILE A 14 -38.86 15.16 19.93
N PHE A 15 -39.04 13.93 20.42
CA PHE A 15 -38.85 13.63 21.86
C PHE A 15 -38.67 12.13 22.20
N LEU A 16 -38.19 11.29 21.25
CA LEU A 16 -37.93 9.86 21.51
C LEU A 16 -36.60 9.36 20.90
N LEU A 17 -35.51 10.12 21.08
CA LEU A 17 -34.14 9.66 20.83
C LEU A 17 -33.22 9.86 22.06
N ASN A 18 -33.78 9.88 23.27
CA ASN A 18 -33.01 10.07 24.52
C ASN A 18 -33.16 8.93 25.53
N SER A 19 -33.67 7.76 25.15
CA SER A 19 -34.01 6.67 26.09
C SER A 19 -33.27 5.34 25.83
N CYS A 20 -32.04 5.37 25.33
CA CYS A 20 -31.15 4.20 25.29
C CYS A 20 -29.72 4.48 25.80
N PHE A 21 -29.56 5.41 26.74
CA PHE A 21 -28.38 5.42 27.62
C PHE A 21 -28.80 4.83 28.96
N GLU A 22 -28.97 3.50 28.99
CA GLU A 22 -28.83 2.78 30.24
C GLU A 22 -27.48 3.19 30.84
N LYS A 23 -27.52 3.69 32.07
CA LYS A 23 -26.31 3.94 32.88
C LYS A 23 -25.64 2.59 33.13
N LYS A 24 -24.86 2.10 32.15
CA LYS A 24 -23.85 1.06 32.41
C LYS A 24 -23.02 1.59 33.56
N GLN A 25 -23.05 0.86 34.68
CA GLN A 25 -22.14 1.07 35.80
C GLN A 25 -20.74 1.27 35.21
N LYS A 26 -20.14 2.44 35.46
CA LYS A 26 -18.76 2.73 35.07
C LYS A 26 -17.91 1.63 35.69
N ASN A 27 -17.45 0.70 34.87
CA ASN A 27 -16.43 -0.25 35.28
C ASN A 27 -15.18 0.59 35.59
N PRO A 28 -14.71 0.67 36.85
CA PRO A 28 -13.61 1.56 37.21
C PRO A 28 -12.28 1.22 36.52
N ASP A 29 -12.20 0.07 35.84
CA ASP A 29 -11.03 -0.41 35.11
C ASP A 29 -11.15 -0.28 33.58
N MET A 30 -11.88 0.71 33.06
CA MET A 30 -11.86 0.98 31.62
C MET A 30 -10.41 1.26 31.17
N PRO A 31 -9.88 0.53 30.19
CA PRO A 31 -8.49 0.65 29.80
C PRO A 31 -8.24 2.05 29.21
N LYS A 32 -7.24 2.75 29.78
CA LYS A 32 -6.80 4.06 29.29
C LYS A 32 -6.40 3.98 27.82
N LEU A 33 -6.62 5.07 27.08
CA LEU A 33 -6.08 5.19 25.73
C LEU A 33 -4.55 5.11 25.78
N MET A 34 -3.99 4.26 24.93
CA MET A 34 -2.55 4.12 24.74
C MET A 34 -2.23 4.19 23.25
N VAL A 35 -1.05 4.67 22.94
CA VAL A 35 -0.52 4.78 21.59
C VAL A 35 0.72 3.91 21.42
N LEU A 36 0.81 3.28 20.26
CA LEU A 36 2.02 2.66 19.75
C LEU A 36 2.67 3.65 18.78
N ASP A 37 3.68 4.36 19.27
CA ASP A 37 4.53 5.28 18.49
C ASP A 37 5.82 4.59 18.07
N SER A 38 5.68 3.41 17.47
CA SER A 38 6.79 2.69 16.87
C SER A 38 6.53 2.50 15.37
N LEU A 39 7.59 2.15 14.64
CA LEU A 39 7.52 1.73 13.25
C LEU A 39 6.93 0.31 13.10
N GLU A 40 6.17 -0.16 14.09
CA GLU A 40 5.84 -1.57 14.26
C GLU A 40 4.33 -1.83 14.33
N LYS A 41 3.88 -3.02 13.91
CA LYS A 41 2.48 -3.46 14.00
C LYS A 41 2.16 -3.96 15.41
N PRO A 42 0.87 -4.05 15.81
CA PRO A 42 0.49 -4.43 17.16
C PRO A 42 1.01 -5.81 17.60
N ASN A 43 1.11 -6.75 16.66
CA ASN A 43 1.55 -8.14 16.89
C ASN A 43 3.02 -8.26 17.29
N PHE A 44 3.84 -7.28 16.93
CA PHE A 44 5.27 -7.26 17.24
C PHE A 44 5.59 -6.29 18.39
N ALA A 45 4.60 -5.54 18.87
CA ALA A 45 4.75 -4.62 19.99
C ALA A 45 4.69 -5.37 21.33
N THR A 46 5.61 -5.02 22.23
CA THR A 46 5.57 -5.41 23.64
C THR A 46 4.70 -4.45 24.44
N GLU A 47 4.30 -4.84 25.66
CA GLU A 47 3.53 -3.96 26.55
C GLU A 47 4.24 -2.63 26.87
N SER A 48 5.59 -2.62 26.91
CA SER A 48 6.38 -1.41 27.12
C SER A 48 6.40 -0.45 25.93
N ASP A 49 6.02 -0.90 24.74
CA ASP A 49 5.95 -0.04 23.55
C ASP A 49 4.69 0.84 23.56
N TRP A 50 3.66 0.43 24.30
CA TRP A 50 2.43 1.19 24.46
C TRP A 50 2.60 2.30 25.50
N LYS A 51 2.33 3.54 25.11
CA LYS A 51 2.55 4.72 25.93
C LYS A 51 1.28 5.56 26.03
N SER A 52 1.18 6.39 27.06
CA SER A 52 0.16 7.45 27.15
C SER A 52 0.58 8.74 26.45
N SER A 53 1.80 8.78 25.92
CA SER A 53 2.29 9.92 25.14
C SER A 53 3.26 9.52 24.04
N ALA A 54 3.31 10.35 23.01
CA ALA A 54 4.18 10.20 21.84
C ALA A 54 4.55 11.58 21.30
N ASP A 55 5.77 11.70 20.78
CA ASP A 55 6.27 12.94 20.18
C ASP A 55 6.88 12.61 18.82
N ARG A 56 6.46 13.31 17.77
CA ARG A 56 6.86 12.98 16.41
C ARG A 56 7.16 14.22 15.58
N ILE A 57 8.28 14.20 14.87
CA ILE A 57 8.61 15.22 13.86
C ILE A 57 8.02 14.78 12.51
N VAL A 58 7.35 15.70 11.83
CA VAL A 58 6.70 15.47 10.53
C VAL A 58 6.85 16.69 9.63
N PHE A 59 6.75 16.50 8.31
CA PHE A 59 6.60 17.62 7.39
C PHE A 59 5.38 18.49 7.73
N ARG A 60 5.42 19.78 7.35
CA ARG A 60 4.36 20.75 7.66
C ARG A 60 2.97 20.25 7.25
N ASN A 61 2.84 19.80 6.01
CA ASN A 61 1.58 19.41 5.40
C ASN A 61 1.38 17.88 5.30
N ALA A 62 2.30 17.06 5.83
CA ALA A 62 2.12 15.61 5.80
C ALA A 62 1.24 15.12 6.97
N PRO A 63 0.24 14.28 6.70
CA PRO A 63 -0.41 13.52 7.76
C PRO A 63 0.56 12.48 8.32
N THR A 64 0.37 12.13 9.57
CA THR A 64 1.00 10.94 10.17
C THR A 64 -0.04 10.14 10.92
N GLY A 65 0.19 8.85 11.16
CA GLY A 65 -0.75 8.09 11.97
C GLY A 65 -0.11 7.18 13.00
N PHE A 66 -0.96 6.78 13.93
CA PHE A 66 -0.60 6.03 15.12
C PHE A 66 -1.60 4.91 15.32
N ILE A 67 -1.12 3.80 15.85
CA ILE A 67 -1.99 2.72 16.31
C ILE A 67 -2.34 3.01 17.77
N VAL A 68 -3.63 2.94 18.11
CA VAL A 68 -4.14 3.19 19.45
C VAL A 68 -4.97 2.00 19.96
N ARG A 69 -4.97 1.80 21.28
CA ARG A 69 -5.80 0.82 22.01
C ARG A 69 -6.40 1.45 23.27
N GLY A 70 -7.39 0.79 23.88
CA GLY A 70 -8.04 1.25 25.12
C GLY A 70 -9.51 1.63 24.89
N GLU A 71 -9.99 2.71 25.52
CA GLU A 71 -11.36 3.22 25.35
C GLU A 71 -11.61 3.88 23.97
N LEU A 72 -11.60 3.07 22.91
CA LEU A 72 -11.68 3.55 21.52
C LEU A 72 -13.00 4.26 21.18
N CYS A 73 -14.05 4.08 21.98
CA CYS A 73 -15.30 4.84 21.80
C CYS A 73 -15.11 6.36 21.93
N LEU A 74 -14.06 6.83 22.61
CA LEU A 74 -13.68 8.24 22.67
C LEU A 74 -13.14 8.79 21.34
N LEU A 75 -12.82 7.90 20.39
CA LEU A 75 -12.21 8.23 19.10
C LEU A 75 -13.15 7.98 17.91
N VAL A 76 -14.43 7.69 18.14
CA VAL A 76 -15.43 7.56 17.06
C VAL A 76 -15.48 8.86 16.24
N GLY A 77 -15.37 8.73 14.91
CA GLY A 77 -15.28 9.85 13.98
C GLY A 77 -13.89 10.53 13.89
N LYS A 78 -12.90 10.06 14.66
CA LYS A 78 -11.52 10.56 14.63
C LYS A 78 -10.50 9.49 14.25
N ALA A 79 -10.76 8.24 14.62
CA ALA A 79 -9.93 7.09 14.31
C ALA A 79 -10.70 6.11 13.40
N GLN A 80 -9.95 5.18 12.83
CA GLN A 80 -10.46 4.12 11.98
C GLN A 80 -10.17 2.77 12.65
N ARG A 81 -11.09 1.81 12.55
CA ARG A 81 -10.92 0.49 13.14
C ARG A 81 -9.89 -0.31 12.34
N LEU A 82 -9.04 -1.07 13.05
CA LEU A 82 -8.23 -2.12 12.42
C LEU A 82 -8.97 -3.47 12.54
N GLU A 83 -9.25 -4.09 11.40
CA GLU A 83 -9.87 -5.41 11.32
C GLU A 83 -8.83 -6.50 11.54
N SER A 84 -9.24 -7.51 12.30
CA SER A 84 -8.42 -8.70 12.55
C SER A 84 -8.38 -9.61 11.34
N ILE A 85 -7.20 -10.16 11.04
CA ILE A 85 -6.96 -11.17 10.01
C ILE A 85 -6.15 -12.29 10.64
N THR A 86 -6.74 -13.46 10.75
CA THR A 86 -6.05 -14.63 11.29
C THR A 86 -5.27 -15.30 10.17
N THR A 87 -3.96 -15.46 10.35
CA THR A 87 -3.17 -16.30 9.47
C THR A 87 -3.30 -17.75 9.93
N ILE A 88 -3.37 -18.69 8.98
CA ILE A 88 -3.40 -20.14 9.25
C ILE A 88 -2.09 -20.77 8.79
N HIS A 89 -1.55 -20.25 7.69
CA HIS A 89 -0.25 -20.56 7.14
C HIS A 89 0.61 -19.30 7.26
N PRO A 90 1.83 -19.37 7.82
CA PRO A 90 2.72 -18.22 7.83
C PRO A 90 3.29 -18.00 6.42
N SER A 91 3.60 -16.75 6.07
CA SER A 91 4.24 -16.44 4.78
C SER A 91 5.68 -16.94 4.71
N ALA A 92 6.38 -16.97 5.86
CA ALA A 92 7.73 -17.50 6.00
C ALA A 92 7.86 -18.28 7.32
N SER A 93 8.82 -19.20 7.40
CA SER A 93 9.01 -20.12 8.53
C SER A 93 9.28 -19.43 9.87
N ASP A 94 9.83 -18.22 9.84
CA ASP A 94 10.10 -17.38 11.01
C ASP A 94 8.92 -16.46 11.38
N TYR A 95 7.92 -16.34 10.51
CA TYR A 95 6.69 -15.62 10.82
C TYR A 95 5.73 -16.47 11.65
N LYS A 96 4.95 -15.79 12.50
CA LYS A 96 4.03 -16.47 13.42
C LYS A 96 2.65 -16.60 12.81
N VAL A 97 2.05 -17.76 13.02
CA VAL A 97 0.60 -17.93 12.85
C VAL A 97 -0.10 -17.20 13.99
N ASP A 98 -0.81 -16.11 13.70
CA ASP A 98 -1.43 -15.23 14.70
C ASP A 98 -2.61 -14.42 14.08
N THR A 99 -3.29 -13.64 14.91
CA THR A 99 -4.29 -12.65 14.48
C THR A 99 -3.65 -11.29 14.28
N TYR A 100 -3.42 -10.94 13.02
CA TYR A 100 -2.90 -9.65 12.59
C TYR A 100 -4.01 -8.61 12.40
N TYR A 101 -3.64 -7.34 12.20
CA TYR A 101 -4.57 -6.23 12.05
C TYR A 101 -4.16 -5.35 10.88
N ASP A 102 -4.84 -5.47 9.75
CA ASP A 102 -4.41 -4.81 8.50
C ASP A 102 -5.52 -3.99 7.83
N ALA A 103 -6.71 -4.53 7.58
CA ALA A 103 -7.75 -3.74 6.91
C ALA A 103 -8.27 -2.60 7.80
N ILE A 104 -8.39 -1.39 7.24
CA ILE A 104 -8.81 -0.19 7.98
C ILE A 104 -10.25 0.17 7.61
N THR A 105 -11.18 -0.03 8.55
CA THR A 105 -12.61 0.25 8.40
C THR A 105 -13.06 1.42 9.28
N GLU A 106 -14.32 1.82 9.18
CA GLU A 106 -14.86 2.90 10.00
C GLU A 106 -15.03 2.47 11.47
N LEU A 107 -14.53 3.30 12.40
CA LEU A 107 -14.81 3.16 13.83
C LEU A 107 -16.13 3.86 14.15
N THR A 108 -17.11 3.08 14.60
CA THR A 108 -18.49 3.54 14.86
C THR A 108 -18.86 3.31 16.32
N ALA A 109 -19.93 3.97 16.78
CA ALA A 109 -20.46 3.75 18.13
C ALA A 109 -20.88 2.29 18.37
N GLN A 110 -21.19 1.55 17.30
CA GLN A 110 -21.63 0.15 17.35
C GLN A 110 -20.46 -0.83 17.49
N ASN A 111 -19.29 -0.51 16.92
CA ASN A 111 -18.15 -1.42 16.89
C ASN A 111 -16.99 -1.01 17.83
N CYS A 112 -17.00 0.21 18.39
CA CYS A 112 -15.89 0.73 19.17
C CYS A 112 -15.57 -0.09 20.42
N THR A 113 -16.56 -0.72 21.06
CA THR A 113 -16.35 -1.52 22.27
C THR A 113 -15.68 -2.86 22.00
N ASN A 114 -15.79 -3.38 20.77
CA ASN A 114 -15.25 -4.68 20.38
C ASN A 114 -14.00 -4.52 19.50
N THR A 115 -13.57 -3.29 19.25
CA THR A 115 -12.38 -2.99 18.48
C THR A 115 -11.17 -3.06 19.41
N LYS A 116 -10.16 -3.86 19.04
CA LYS A 116 -8.93 -3.97 19.82
C LYS A 116 -7.94 -2.84 19.54
N TYR A 117 -7.80 -2.49 18.27
CA TYR A 117 -6.89 -1.46 17.79
C TYR A 117 -7.56 -0.56 16.77
N ALA A 118 -7.17 0.71 16.76
CA ALA A 118 -7.59 1.68 15.76
C ALA A 118 -6.38 2.44 15.21
N TRP A 119 -6.51 2.93 13.97
CA TRP A 119 -5.60 3.87 13.34
C TRP A 119 -6.09 5.30 13.59
N LEU A 120 -5.29 6.10 14.28
CA LEU A 120 -5.51 7.52 14.50
C LEU A 120 -4.62 8.32 13.55
N GLU A 121 -5.20 8.86 12.48
CA GLU A 121 -4.52 9.72 11.52
C GLU A 121 -4.60 11.18 11.98
N LEU A 122 -3.47 11.86 12.03
CA LEU A 122 -3.32 13.20 12.59
C LEU A 122 -2.62 14.14 11.60
N ASN A 123 -3.17 15.33 11.47
CA ASN A 123 -2.51 16.47 10.84
C ASN A 123 -1.90 17.43 11.87
N ASP A 124 -2.38 17.43 13.11
CA ASP A 124 -1.94 18.29 14.21
C ASP A 124 -1.82 17.48 15.51
N SER A 125 -1.23 18.06 16.56
CA SER A 125 -1.17 17.44 17.89
C SER A 125 -2.54 17.01 18.40
N PHE A 126 -2.58 15.90 19.14
CA PHE A 126 -3.80 15.35 19.72
C PHE A 126 -3.69 15.26 21.24
N HIS A 127 -4.59 15.95 21.94
CA HIS A 127 -4.63 15.95 23.39
C HIS A 127 -5.97 15.42 23.89
N SER A 128 -5.92 14.46 24.79
CA SER A 128 -7.07 13.93 25.52
C SER A 128 -6.68 13.67 26.97
N LYS A 129 -7.64 13.25 27.79
CA LYS A 129 -7.40 12.94 29.20
C LYS A 129 -6.32 11.86 29.42
N ASP A 130 -6.31 10.84 28.55
CA ASP A 130 -5.48 9.64 28.75
C ASP A 130 -4.35 9.51 27.72
N LEU A 131 -4.41 10.26 26.62
CA LEU A 131 -3.46 10.19 25.52
C LEU A 131 -3.04 11.60 25.05
N ASN A 132 -1.72 11.82 24.99
CA ASN A 132 -1.08 13.04 24.55
C ASN A 132 -0.10 12.78 23.38
N ILE A 133 -0.42 13.23 22.17
CA ILE A 133 0.45 13.09 21.00
C ILE A 133 0.87 14.47 20.53
N GLU A 134 2.16 14.76 20.57
CA GLU A 134 2.71 16.03 20.08
C GLU A 134 3.32 15.86 18.69
N LEU A 135 2.87 16.69 17.75
CA LEU A 135 3.44 16.75 16.40
C LEU A 135 4.27 18.02 16.22
N LYS A 136 5.58 17.86 16.13
CA LYS A 136 6.47 18.93 15.73
C LYS A 136 6.54 19.04 14.21
N LYS A 137 6.02 20.13 13.69
CA LYS A 137 5.96 20.41 12.25
C LYS A 137 7.27 21.02 11.76
N LEU A 138 7.87 20.43 10.74
CA LEU A 138 8.98 21.04 10.01
C LEU A 138 8.53 22.32 9.30
N GLU A 139 9.46 23.23 9.01
CA GLU A 139 9.20 24.43 8.21
C GLU A 139 9.22 24.16 6.69
N ILE A 140 9.27 22.90 6.30
CA ILE A 140 9.22 22.46 4.92
C ILE A 140 8.02 21.56 4.69
N ASP A 141 7.41 21.72 3.52
CA ASP A 141 6.34 20.86 3.04
C ASP A 141 6.94 19.53 2.57
N ALA A 142 6.15 18.46 2.68
CA ALA A 142 6.52 17.18 2.09
C ALA A 142 6.54 17.31 0.57
N PRO A 143 7.52 16.70 -0.12
CA PRO A 143 7.52 16.64 -1.58
C PRO A 143 6.22 16.04 -2.11
N THR A 144 5.60 16.69 -3.10
CA THR A 144 4.41 16.18 -3.77
C THR A 144 4.73 14.92 -4.59
N GLU A 145 5.88 14.94 -5.28
CA GLU A 145 6.46 13.79 -5.98
C GLU A 145 7.40 13.06 -5.00
N PRO A 146 7.18 11.76 -4.73
CA PRO A 146 8.10 10.98 -3.91
C PRO A 146 9.49 10.90 -4.53
N THR A 147 10.54 11.00 -3.72
CA THR A 147 11.95 10.81 -4.15
C THR A 147 12.15 9.46 -4.83
N VAL A 148 11.44 8.44 -4.35
CA VAL A 148 11.41 7.10 -4.94
C VAL A 148 9.94 6.75 -5.18
N PRO A 149 9.43 6.90 -6.41
CA PRO A 149 8.07 6.45 -6.73
C PRO A 149 7.93 4.95 -6.47
N PHE A 150 6.77 4.56 -5.95
CA PHE A 150 6.41 3.16 -5.77
C PHE A 150 5.24 2.83 -6.71
N PHE A 151 5.57 2.17 -7.81
CA PHE A 151 4.62 1.74 -8.83
C PHE A 151 3.91 0.47 -8.39
N VAL A 152 2.58 0.49 -8.41
CA VAL A 152 1.77 -0.66 -8.03
C VAL A 152 0.67 -0.87 -9.06
N GLN A 153 0.51 -2.10 -9.54
CA GLN A 153 -0.58 -2.41 -10.45
C GLN A 153 -1.93 -2.45 -9.71
N MET A 154 -2.98 -2.02 -10.40
CA MET A 154 -4.36 -2.26 -9.99
C MET A 154 -5.20 -2.63 -11.20
N GLU A 155 -5.62 -3.89 -11.28
CA GLU A 155 -6.43 -4.36 -12.40
C GLU A 155 -7.90 -3.93 -12.24
N VAL A 156 -8.27 -2.82 -12.90
CA VAL A 156 -9.62 -2.24 -12.87
C VAL A 156 -10.72 -3.25 -13.24
N TYR A 157 -10.44 -4.11 -14.21
CA TYR A 157 -11.40 -5.12 -14.66
C TYR A 157 -11.65 -6.17 -13.56
N ALA A 158 -10.59 -6.70 -12.94
CA ALA A 158 -10.68 -7.61 -11.81
C ALA A 158 -11.39 -6.96 -10.61
N PHE A 159 -11.08 -5.68 -10.32
CA PHE A 159 -11.78 -4.90 -9.29
C PHE A 159 -13.29 -4.89 -9.53
N ASN A 160 -13.71 -4.51 -10.74
CA ASN A 160 -15.14 -4.40 -11.07
C ASN A 160 -15.86 -5.74 -11.02
N LYS A 161 -15.23 -6.81 -11.50
CA LYS A 161 -15.80 -8.16 -11.36
C LYS A 161 -15.93 -8.56 -9.89
N ALA A 162 -14.91 -8.34 -9.08
CA ALA A 162 -14.93 -8.69 -7.66
C ALA A 162 -16.05 -7.97 -6.90
N MET A 163 -16.27 -6.67 -7.17
CA MET A 163 -17.34 -5.88 -6.54
C MET A 163 -18.75 -6.26 -6.99
N ASN A 164 -18.89 -6.92 -8.14
CA ASN A 164 -20.19 -7.18 -8.77
C ASN A 164 -20.44 -8.68 -8.98
N ASN A 165 -19.97 -9.53 -8.04
CA ASN A 165 -20.21 -10.98 -8.06
C ASN A 165 -19.79 -11.65 -9.39
N ASP A 166 -18.60 -11.29 -9.88
CA ASP A 166 -18.01 -11.74 -11.15
C ASP A 166 -18.74 -11.30 -12.42
N VAL A 167 -19.74 -10.43 -12.29
CA VAL A 167 -20.39 -9.74 -13.41
C VAL A 167 -19.63 -8.46 -13.68
N HIS A 168 -19.23 -8.25 -14.94
CA HIS A 168 -18.69 -6.95 -15.32
C HIS A 168 -19.83 -5.92 -15.33
N VAL A 169 -19.68 -4.87 -14.54
CA VAL A 169 -20.56 -3.70 -14.54
C VAL A 169 -19.70 -2.50 -14.94
N GLU A 170 -20.24 -1.66 -15.80
CA GLU A 170 -19.69 -0.34 -16.11
C GLU A 170 -19.91 0.58 -14.90
N ASP A 171 -19.14 0.34 -13.84
CA ASP A 171 -19.02 1.17 -12.64
C ASP A 171 -17.58 1.68 -12.55
N TYR A 172 -17.43 3.00 -12.54
CA TYR A 172 -16.13 3.66 -12.63
C TYR A 172 -15.76 4.40 -11.35
N GLU A 173 -16.75 4.81 -10.56
CA GLU A 173 -16.50 5.51 -9.30
C GLU A 173 -15.76 4.61 -8.31
N SER A 174 -16.16 3.33 -8.28
CA SER A 174 -15.59 2.34 -7.37
C SER A 174 -14.10 2.09 -7.64
N PRO A 175 -13.63 1.73 -8.85
CA PRO A 175 -12.20 1.64 -9.14
C PRO A 175 -11.44 2.97 -9.02
N LEU A 176 -12.04 4.11 -9.40
CA LEU A 176 -11.39 5.41 -9.25
C LEU A 176 -11.13 5.75 -7.78
N SER A 177 -12.05 5.39 -6.88
CA SER A 177 -11.85 5.56 -5.45
C SER A 177 -10.67 4.73 -4.92
N ALA A 178 -10.41 3.56 -5.48
CA ALA A 178 -9.28 2.71 -5.12
C ALA A 178 -7.95 3.28 -5.63
N LEU A 179 -7.94 3.86 -6.83
CA LEU A 179 -6.76 4.53 -7.38
C LEU A 179 -6.43 5.81 -6.62
N ASP A 180 -7.45 6.60 -6.29
CA ASP A 180 -7.32 7.75 -5.39
C ASP A 180 -6.78 7.33 -4.03
N LEU A 181 -7.22 6.17 -3.52
CA LEU A 181 -6.68 5.61 -2.30
C LEU A 181 -5.18 5.29 -2.42
N LEU A 182 -4.72 4.61 -3.48
CA LEU A 182 -3.29 4.34 -3.70
C LEU A 182 -2.48 5.65 -3.81
N SER A 183 -2.96 6.61 -4.61
CA SER A 183 -2.30 7.89 -4.84
C SER A 183 -2.21 8.75 -3.57
N LYS A 184 -3.27 8.83 -2.76
CA LYS A 184 -3.26 9.51 -1.45
C LYS A 184 -2.27 8.88 -0.46
N HIS A 185 -1.83 7.66 -0.72
CA HIS A 185 -0.81 6.97 0.05
C HIS A 185 0.56 6.96 -0.64
N ARG A 186 0.74 7.82 -1.65
CA ARG A 186 2.00 8.03 -2.39
C ARG A 186 2.46 6.81 -3.19
N LEU A 187 1.53 5.92 -3.52
CA LEU A 187 1.76 4.84 -4.48
C LEU A 187 1.22 5.29 -5.83
N GLN A 188 2.02 5.12 -6.88
CA GLN A 188 1.58 5.46 -8.22
C GLN A 188 0.95 4.22 -8.87
N PRO A 189 -0.36 4.24 -9.14
CA PRO A 189 -0.97 3.13 -9.85
C PRO A 189 -0.40 3.04 -11.28
N ILE A 190 -0.05 1.83 -11.70
CA ILE A 190 0.26 1.53 -13.10
C ILE A 190 -0.85 0.66 -13.68
N LYS A 191 -1.15 0.88 -14.96
CA LYS A 191 -2.23 0.17 -15.64
C LYS A 191 -1.64 -0.75 -16.71
N SER A 192 -1.42 -2.01 -16.33
CA SER A 192 -0.92 -3.05 -17.24
C SER A 192 -1.88 -3.42 -18.37
N TRP A 193 -3.18 -3.08 -18.26
CA TRP A 193 -4.20 -3.43 -19.27
C TRP A 193 -5.10 -2.23 -19.63
N VAL A 194 -4.57 -1.25 -20.35
CA VAL A 194 -5.38 -0.51 -21.33
C VAL A 194 -5.20 -1.27 -22.64
N SER A 195 -6.27 -1.78 -23.27
CA SER A 195 -6.10 -2.38 -24.58
C SER A 195 -5.52 -1.32 -25.53
N ALA A 196 -4.52 -1.69 -26.32
CA ALA A 196 -3.91 -0.81 -27.34
C ALA A 196 -4.94 -0.20 -28.33
N SER A 197 -6.14 -0.80 -28.37
CA SER A 197 -7.29 -0.41 -29.17
C SER A 197 -8.28 0.54 -28.47
N ALA A 198 -8.10 0.86 -27.18
CA ALA A 198 -8.93 1.84 -26.53
C ALA A 198 -8.63 3.23 -27.15
N PRO A 199 -9.61 3.90 -27.78
CA PRO A 199 -9.39 5.23 -28.33
C PRO A 199 -8.88 6.16 -27.23
N VAL A 200 -7.97 7.07 -27.60
CA VAL A 200 -7.50 8.13 -26.70
C VAL A 200 -8.72 8.84 -26.12
N ASP A 201 -8.90 8.69 -24.81
CA ASP A 201 -9.72 9.58 -23.98
C ASP A 201 -11.21 9.74 -24.31
N THR A 202 -11.88 8.79 -24.98
CA THR A 202 -13.34 8.94 -25.22
C THR A 202 -14.23 8.15 -24.26
N GLY A 203 -13.73 7.72 -23.10
CA GLY A 203 -14.55 6.94 -22.15
C GLY A 203 -14.04 6.95 -20.71
N ASP A 204 -14.84 6.40 -19.82
CA ASP A 204 -14.59 6.41 -18.38
C ASP A 204 -13.47 5.47 -17.93
N PHE A 205 -12.83 4.72 -18.83
CA PHE A 205 -11.63 3.91 -18.58
C PHE A 205 -10.37 4.48 -19.25
N SER A 206 -10.39 5.75 -19.62
CA SER A 206 -9.30 6.34 -20.40
C SER A 206 -7.95 6.33 -19.69
N PHE A 207 -6.89 6.39 -20.48
CA PHE A 207 -5.54 6.52 -19.95
C PHE A 207 -5.38 7.78 -19.09
N SER A 208 -5.96 8.92 -19.51
CA SER A 208 -5.88 10.15 -18.71
C SER A 208 -6.51 10.02 -17.33
N LYS A 209 -7.71 9.43 -17.24
CA LYS A 209 -8.42 9.28 -15.97
C LYS A 209 -7.68 8.38 -14.97
N PHE A 210 -6.95 7.38 -15.46
CA PHE A 210 -6.38 6.31 -14.62
C PHE A 210 -4.89 6.45 -14.36
N VAL A 211 -4.16 7.10 -15.26
CA VAL A 211 -2.71 7.26 -15.15
C VAL A 211 -2.35 8.73 -15.02
N MET A 212 -2.80 9.61 -15.92
CA MET A 212 -2.40 11.02 -15.88
C MET A 212 -2.83 11.76 -14.61
N ASN A 213 -4.05 11.50 -14.13
CA ASN A 213 -4.57 12.15 -12.92
C ASN A 213 -3.83 11.74 -11.63
N TYR A 214 -3.11 10.62 -11.65
CA TYR A 214 -2.44 10.06 -10.49
C TYR A 214 -0.92 9.95 -10.64
N ALA A 215 -0.40 10.23 -11.84
CA ALA A 215 1.02 10.24 -12.12
C ALA A 215 1.68 11.42 -11.41
N THR A 216 2.72 11.13 -10.64
CA THR A 216 3.52 12.12 -9.91
C THR A 216 4.99 12.08 -10.37
N GLY A 217 5.24 11.49 -11.54
CA GLY A 217 6.57 11.17 -12.05
C GLY A 217 6.49 10.32 -13.33
N PRO A 218 7.50 9.47 -13.60
CA PRO A 218 7.52 8.58 -14.76
C PRO A 218 6.23 7.76 -14.87
N ALA A 219 5.68 7.61 -16.07
CA ALA A 219 4.39 6.99 -16.27
C ALA A 219 4.46 5.75 -17.17
N ASN A 220 3.87 4.65 -16.69
CA ASN A 220 3.64 3.47 -17.51
C ASN A 220 2.58 3.81 -18.56
N ILE A 221 2.92 3.67 -19.84
CA ILE A 221 1.99 3.87 -20.95
C ILE A 221 1.70 2.53 -21.65
N PRO A 222 0.51 2.34 -22.23
CA PRO A 222 0.22 1.13 -22.99
C PRO A 222 1.03 1.11 -24.29
N GLU A 223 1.47 -0.07 -24.69
CA GLU A 223 2.01 -0.30 -26.02
C GLU A 223 0.92 -0.09 -27.08
N GLY A 224 1.28 0.45 -28.25
CA GLY A 224 0.33 0.55 -29.37
C GLY A 224 0.53 1.79 -30.25
N SER A 225 -0.36 1.97 -31.23
CA SER A 225 -0.29 3.09 -32.17
C SER A 225 -0.39 4.46 -31.50
N MET A 226 -0.98 4.54 -30.30
CA MET A 226 -1.14 5.77 -29.53
C MET A 226 -0.01 6.01 -28.52
N ALA A 227 0.99 5.13 -28.41
CA ALA A 227 2.01 5.25 -27.37
C ALA A 227 2.84 6.53 -27.49
N ASN A 228 3.20 6.94 -28.72
CA ASN A 228 3.89 8.23 -28.93
C ASN A 228 3.01 9.42 -28.51
N THR A 229 1.72 9.37 -28.79
CA THR A 229 0.78 10.38 -28.33
C THR A 229 0.73 10.44 -26.80
N TYR A 230 0.70 9.30 -26.10
CA TYR A 230 0.77 9.30 -24.63
C TYR A 230 2.10 9.82 -24.11
N ALA A 231 3.21 9.49 -24.77
CA ALA A 231 4.54 9.95 -24.42
C ALA A 231 4.67 11.49 -24.46
N ASP A 232 3.94 12.16 -25.37
CA ASP A 232 3.91 13.63 -25.43
C ASP A 232 3.23 14.29 -24.22
N TYR A 233 2.40 13.55 -23.47
CA TYR A 233 1.67 14.06 -22.30
C TYR A 233 2.32 13.73 -20.97
N VAL A 234 3.22 12.75 -20.92
CA VAL A 234 3.86 12.32 -19.67
C VAL A 234 5.31 12.74 -19.62
N LYS A 235 5.75 13.08 -18.41
CA LYS A 235 7.18 13.18 -18.11
C LYS A 235 7.72 11.75 -17.97
N ASP A 236 8.77 11.42 -18.74
CA ASP A 236 9.48 10.13 -18.67
C ASP A 236 8.56 8.91 -18.87
N ALA A 237 8.04 8.75 -20.10
CA ALA A 237 7.21 7.61 -20.48
C ALA A 237 7.99 6.30 -20.46
N TRP A 238 7.35 5.21 -20.01
CA TRP A 238 7.97 3.89 -20.05
C TRP A 238 6.97 2.75 -20.34
N PHE A 239 7.48 1.68 -20.93
CA PHE A 239 6.78 0.41 -21.15
C PHE A 239 7.21 -0.63 -20.13
N TYR A 240 6.24 -1.36 -19.58
CA TYR A 240 6.49 -2.65 -18.94
C TYR A 240 6.58 -3.70 -20.06
N VAL A 241 7.77 -4.17 -20.42
CA VAL A 241 7.93 -5.01 -21.61
C VAL A 241 7.67 -6.49 -21.31
N ILE A 242 8.28 -7.03 -20.27
CA ILE A 242 8.11 -8.44 -19.90
C ILE A 242 8.48 -8.67 -18.43
N ASP A 243 7.78 -9.61 -17.82
CA ASP A 243 8.03 -10.05 -16.45
C ASP A 243 9.01 -11.23 -16.41
N GLU A 244 10.09 -11.11 -15.64
CA GLU A 244 11.07 -12.15 -15.30
C GLU A 244 11.39 -13.12 -16.46
N PRO A 245 11.87 -12.60 -17.60
CA PRO A 245 12.06 -13.40 -18.80
C PRO A 245 13.08 -14.51 -18.54
N GLN A 246 12.78 -15.69 -19.06
CA GLN A 246 13.66 -16.84 -19.01
C GLN A 246 14.71 -16.76 -20.13
N PRO A 247 15.90 -17.39 -19.97
CA PRO A 247 16.96 -17.30 -20.99
C PRO A 247 16.54 -17.70 -22.41
N HIS A 248 15.61 -18.65 -22.55
CA HIS A 248 15.09 -19.07 -23.85
C HIS A 248 14.22 -18.01 -24.55
N GLN A 249 13.72 -17.01 -23.81
CA GLN A 249 12.94 -15.88 -24.31
C GLN A 249 13.83 -14.71 -24.76
N ALA A 250 15.15 -14.78 -24.59
CA ALA A 250 16.06 -13.67 -24.91
C ALA A 250 15.96 -13.22 -26.38
N ARG A 251 15.81 -14.15 -27.33
CA ARG A 251 15.67 -13.80 -28.75
C ARG A 251 14.37 -13.05 -29.04
N SER A 252 13.24 -13.52 -28.49
CA SER A 252 11.95 -12.85 -28.66
C SER A 252 11.92 -11.49 -27.97
N LEU A 253 12.57 -11.39 -26.79
CA LEU A 253 12.68 -10.12 -26.09
C LEU A 253 13.55 -9.12 -26.86
N GLN A 254 14.70 -9.55 -27.41
CA GLN A 254 15.53 -8.66 -28.24
C GLN A 254 14.74 -8.12 -29.43
N ALA A 255 14.02 -8.99 -30.15
CA ALA A 255 13.19 -8.57 -31.28
C ALA A 255 12.11 -7.55 -30.86
N LYS A 256 11.51 -7.74 -29.67
CA LYS A 256 10.53 -6.81 -29.12
C LYS A 256 11.16 -5.46 -28.75
N LEU A 257 12.32 -5.46 -28.11
CA LEU A 257 13.04 -4.23 -27.76
C LEU A 257 13.45 -3.45 -29.02
N ASP A 258 13.96 -4.13 -30.05
CA ASP A 258 14.30 -3.52 -31.34
C ASP A 258 13.06 -2.92 -32.03
N GLU A 259 11.91 -3.59 -31.94
CA GLU A 259 10.63 -3.08 -32.46
C GLU A 259 10.18 -1.81 -31.71
N LEU A 260 10.23 -1.84 -30.38
CA LEU A 260 9.83 -0.70 -29.55
C LEU A 260 10.76 0.50 -29.76
N GLU A 261 12.07 0.27 -29.88
CA GLU A 261 13.03 1.32 -30.22
C GLU A 261 12.72 1.96 -31.58
N ALA A 262 12.43 1.15 -32.60
CA ALA A 262 12.13 1.65 -33.94
C ALA A 262 10.81 2.45 -34.02
N LYS A 263 9.79 2.06 -33.23
CA LYS A 263 8.45 2.68 -33.27
C LYS A 263 8.25 3.81 -32.26
N HIS A 264 8.93 3.72 -31.11
CA HIS A 264 8.70 4.54 -29.92
C HIS A 264 10.04 4.93 -29.24
N PRO A 265 10.99 5.57 -29.96
CA PRO A 265 12.33 5.84 -29.44
C PRO A 265 12.35 6.78 -28.22
N ALA A 266 11.28 7.56 -27.99
CA ALA A 266 11.15 8.44 -26.85
C ALA A 266 10.64 7.75 -25.57
N VAL A 267 10.22 6.49 -25.64
CA VAL A 267 9.64 5.75 -24.52
C VAL A 267 10.66 4.76 -23.98
N GLN A 268 10.90 4.77 -22.67
CA GLN A 268 11.84 3.87 -22.02
C GLN A 268 11.30 2.43 -21.96
N LYS A 269 12.17 1.43 -22.11
CA LYS A 269 11.83 0.00 -21.99
C LYS A 269 12.23 -0.53 -20.61
N MET A 270 11.25 -0.89 -19.77
CA MET A 270 11.46 -1.51 -18.47
C MET A 270 11.28 -3.03 -18.53
N VAL A 271 12.21 -3.77 -17.92
CA VAL A 271 12.18 -5.23 -17.80
C VAL A 271 12.51 -5.65 -16.37
N THR A 272 11.73 -6.57 -15.79
CA THR A 272 12.06 -7.19 -14.49
C THR A 272 13.09 -8.31 -14.68
N ALA A 273 14.33 -7.93 -14.98
CA ALA A 273 15.43 -8.87 -15.25
C ALA A 273 16.70 -8.51 -14.46
N PRO A 274 17.55 -9.50 -14.14
CA PRO A 274 18.89 -9.23 -13.62
C PRO A 274 19.76 -8.56 -14.69
N SER A 275 20.82 -7.86 -14.27
CA SER A 275 21.71 -7.13 -15.18
C SER A 275 22.42 -8.00 -16.22
N ASN A 276 22.61 -9.29 -15.92
CA ASN A 276 23.28 -10.24 -16.80
C ASN A 276 22.33 -10.88 -17.84
N PHE A 277 21.08 -10.43 -17.95
CA PHE A 277 20.15 -10.97 -18.94
C PHE A 277 20.65 -10.65 -20.37
N PRO A 278 20.74 -11.63 -21.29
CA PRO A 278 21.53 -11.52 -22.52
C PRO A 278 20.78 -10.79 -23.65
N VAL A 279 20.35 -9.56 -23.41
CA VAL A 279 19.70 -8.67 -24.39
C VAL A 279 20.25 -7.24 -24.27
N LYS A 280 20.07 -6.43 -25.31
CA LYS A 280 20.42 -5.00 -25.35
C LYS A 280 19.15 -4.17 -25.52
N GLY A 281 19.26 -2.88 -25.22
CA GLY A 281 18.15 -1.92 -25.40
C GLY A 281 17.14 -1.91 -24.25
N ILE A 282 17.52 -2.43 -23.07
CA ILE A 282 16.79 -2.20 -21.83
C ILE A 282 17.22 -0.84 -21.29
N ASP A 283 16.27 0.08 -21.11
CA ASP A 283 16.53 1.40 -20.53
C ASP A 283 16.43 1.37 -19.00
N ILE A 284 15.54 0.53 -18.46
CA ILE A 284 15.25 0.42 -17.04
C ILE A 284 15.31 -1.06 -16.64
N TYR A 285 16.33 -1.42 -15.86
CA TYR A 285 16.37 -2.73 -15.20
C TYR A 285 15.60 -2.66 -13.88
N CYS A 286 14.71 -3.63 -13.65
CA CYS A 286 13.91 -3.74 -12.43
C CYS A 286 14.01 -5.13 -11.78
N PRO A 287 15.21 -5.59 -11.39
CA PRO A 287 15.39 -6.89 -10.77
C PRO A 287 14.64 -6.99 -9.43
N VAL A 288 14.33 -8.23 -9.02
CA VAL A 288 13.98 -8.53 -7.63
C VAL A 288 15.09 -8.01 -6.71
N LEU A 289 14.74 -7.35 -5.60
CA LEU A 289 15.70 -6.63 -4.75
C LEU A 289 16.86 -7.52 -4.29
N GLN A 290 16.60 -8.76 -3.89
CA GLN A 290 17.63 -9.72 -3.49
C GLN A 290 18.63 -10.11 -4.60
N HIS A 291 18.30 -9.89 -5.88
CA HIS A 291 19.19 -10.15 -7.02
C HIS A 291 20.19 -9.02 -7.25
N ILE A 292 20.04 -7.87 -6.58
CA ILE A 292 20.98 -6.76 -6.66
C ILE A 292 22.16 -7.05 -5.72
N LYS A 293 23.21 -7.70 -6.22
CA LYS A 293 24.42 -7.97 -5.42
C LYS A 293 25.34 -6.76 -5.32
N LYS A 294 25.46 -5.99 -6.41
CA LYS A 294 26.22 -4.75 -6.46
C LYS A 294 25.50 -3.75 -7.36
N ARG A 295 25.49 -2.48 -6.95
CA ARG A 295 24.91 -1.40 -7.75
C ARG A 295 25.63 -1.23 -9.09
N ASP A 296 26.95 -1.38 -9.11
CA ASP A 296 27.78 -1.18 -10.31
C ASP A 296 27.53 -2.24 -11.40
N ASP A 297 26.81 -3.32 -11.09
CA ASP A 297 26.43 -4.33 -12.09
C ASP A 297 25.30 -3.84 -13.00
N TYR A 298 24.64 -2.72 -12.68
CA TYR A 298 23.48 -2.18 -13.38
C TYR A 298 23.78 -0.81 -14.01
N PRO A 299 23.08 -0.42 -15.09
CA PRO A 299 23.22 0.91 -15.70
C PRO A 299 22.74 2.03 -14.76
N ASP A 300 22.76 3.27 -15.23
CA ASP A 300 22.39 4.46 -14.44
C ASP A 300 20.97 4.39 -13.89
N THR A 301 20.03 3.83 -14.65
CA THR A 301 18.63 3.67 -14.23
C THR A 301 18.39 2.26 -13.69
N LEU A 302 18.21 2.17 -12.37
CA LEU A 302 17.91 0.94 -11.64
C LEU A 302 16.66 1.12 -10.82
N TRP A 303 15.67 0.28 -11.08
CA TRP A 303 14.49 0.10 -10.24
C TRP A 303 14.60 -1.23 -9.48
N SER A 304 13.67 -1.50 -8.58
CA SER A 304 13.58 -2.82 -7.98
C SER A 304 12.15 -3.27 -7.79
N TYR A 305 11.96 -4.57 -7.98
CA TYR A 305 10.70 -5.26 -7.87
C TYR A 305 10.62 -6.02 -6.55
N ILE A 306 9.51 -5.86 -5.83
CA ILE A 306 9.21 -6.63 -4.62
C ILE A 306 8.39 -7.84 -5.04
N SER A 307 8.86 -9.04 -4.74
CA SER A 307 8.22 -10.27 -5.18
C SER A 307 8.02 -11.27 -4.03
N CYS A 308 7.31 -12.36 -4.35
CA CYS A 308 7.17 -13.50 -3.45
C CYS A 308 8.51 -14.10 -3.02
N MET A 309 9.63 -13.80 -3.70
CA MET A 309 10.94 -14.33 -3.29
C MET A 309 11.42 -13.85 -1.91
N SER A 310 10.84 -12.77 -1.37
CA SER A 310 11.13 -12.30 0.00
C SER A 310 10.72 -13.31 1.08
N HIS A 311 9.59 -13.99 0.88
CA HIS A 311 9.00 -14.96 1.80
C HIS A 311 8.85 -16.38 1.23
N GLY A 312 9.16 -16.58 -0.06
CA GLY A 312 8.99 -17.83 -0.80
C GLY A 312 7.76 -17.83 -1.71
N CYS A 313 7.94 -18.30 -2.94
CA CYS A 313 6.88 -18.33 -3.93
C CYS A 313 6.05 -19.62 -3.83
N GLY A 314 4.73 -19.46 -3.71
CA GLY A 314 3.79 -20.56 -3.56
C GLY A 314 2.74 -20.66 -4.67
N THR A 315 1.83 -21.62 -4.49
CA THR A 315 0.73 -21.86 -5.44
C THR A 315 -0.23 -20.66 -5.49
N ASN A 316 -0.61 -20.25 -6.70
CA ASN A 316 -1.74 -19.35 -6.88
C ASN A 316 -3.06 -20.12 -6.66
N ARG A 317 -3.65 -19.99 -5.48
CA ARG A 317 -4.90 -20.67 -5.11
C ARG A 317 -6.09 -20.22 -5.96
N SER A 318 -6.05 -19.00 -6.53
CA SER A 318 -7.16 -18.47 -7.31
C SER A 318 -7.40 -19.20 -8.64
N VAL A 319 -6.38 -19.89 -9.17
CA VAL A 319 -6.48 -20.70 -10.39
C VAL A 319 -6.87 -22.16 -10.13
N LEU A 320 -6.88 -22.59 -8.87
CA LEU A 320 -7.29 -23.95 -8.51
C LEU A 320 -8.81 -24.14 -8.67
N SER A 321 -9.21 -25.39 -8.90
CA SER A 321 -10.63 -25.78 -8.87
C SER A 321 -11.21 -25.59 -7.46
N ASP A 322 -10.51 -26.10 -6.45
CA ASP A 322 -10.75 -25.87 -5.03
C ASP A 322 -9.57 -25.10 -4.41
N PRO A 323 -9.76 -23.84 -3.98
CA PRO A 323 -8.70 -23.04 -3.36
C PRO A 323 -8.20 -23.59 -2.03
N ASN A 324 -8.91 -24.53 -1.39
CA ASN A 324 -8.48 -25.17 -0.14
C ASN A 324 -7.57 -26.37 -0.39
N ASN A 325 -7.56 -26.92 -1.61
CA ASN A 325 -6.73 -28.06 -1.98
C ASN A 325 -5.40 -27.57 -2.60
N PHE A 326 -4.58 -26.93 -1.77
CA PHE A 326 -3.23 -26.50 -2.14
C PHE A 326 -2.21 -27.11 -1.17
N GLU A 327 -1.01 -27.34 -1.68
CA GLU A 327 0.13 -27.71 -0.82
C GLU A 327 0.76 -26.42 -0.29
N HIS A 328 0.71 -26.25 1.03
CA HIS A 328 1.49 -25.22 1.71
C HIS A 328 2.95 -25.65 1.72
N VAL A 329 3.83 -24.79 1.23
CA VAL A 329 5.28 -25.03 1.21
C VAL A 329 5.89 -24.05 2.21
N ASP A 330 6.54 -24.60 3.24
CA ASP A 330 7.30 -23.79 4.17
C ASP A 330 8.55 -23.24 3.47
N HIS A 331 8.74 -21.93 3.59
CA HIS A 331 9.89 -21.24 3.03
C HIS A 331 10.57 -20.42 4.12
N ASP A 332 11.90 -20.43 4.14
CA ASP A 332 12.64 -19.47 4.94
C ASP A 332 12.59 -18.10 4.24
N ARG A 333 12.44 -17.05 5.04
CA ARG A 333 12.57 -15.69 4.55
C ARG A 333 13.96 -15.49 3.91
N SER A 334 14.02 -14.81 2.77
CA SER A 334 15.30 -14.53 2.11
C SER A 334 16.16 -13.48 2.82
N GLY A 335 15.56 -12.73 3.75
CA GLY A 335 16.12 -11.55 4.43
C GLY A 335 15.81 -10.24 3.71
N GLU A 336 15.29 -10.28 2.48
CA GLU A 336 14.75 -9.10 1.79
C GLU A 336 13.60 -8.49 2.61
N PRO A 337 13.45 -7.15 2.67
CA PRO A 337 12.25 -6.55 3.26
C PRO A 337 10.98 -7.06 2.58
N ASP A 338 10.01 -7.44 3.39
CA ASP A 338 8.77 -8.06 2.94
C ASP A 338 7.57 -7.16 3.24
N ILE A 339 6.50 -7.30 2.45
CA ILE A 339 5.27 -6.52 2.62
C ILE A 339 4.08 -7.38 3.02
N MET A 340 4.31 -8.60 3.49
CA MET A 340 3.23 -9.45 3.98
C MET A 340 2.57 -8.89 5.25
N ILE A 341 1.33 -9.33 5.49
CA ILE A 341 0.54 -8.98 6.67
C ILE A 341 1.29 -9.36 7.95
N ASP A 342 1.90 -10.54 7.93
CA ASP A 342 2.62 -11.18 9.02
C ASP A 342 4.12 -10.86 9.06
N ALA A 343 4.61 -9.99 8.17
CA ALA A 343 5.95 -9.41 8.25
C ALA A 343 6.02 -8.23 9.24
N PRO A 344 7.17 -7.96 9.90
CA PRO A 344 7.36 -6.75 10.71
C PRO A 344 7.16 -5.47 9.91
N ALA A 345 6.65 -4.40 10.51
CA ALA A 345 6.48 -3.15 9.77
C ALA A 345 7.80 -2.43 9.46
N MET A 346 8.90 -2.75 10.17
CA MET A 346 10.23 -2.23 9.83
C MET A 346 10.64 -2.58 8.40
N ASP A 347 10.18 -3.72 7.87
CA ASP A 347 10.44 -4.10 6.48
C ASP A 347 9.95 -3.05 5.48
N LEU A 348 8.75 -2.50 5.71
CA LEU A 348 8.16 -1.47 4.85
C LEU A 348 9.01 -0.19 4.83
N TYR A 349 9.66 0.13 5.95
CA TYR A 349 10.62 1.22 6.04
C TYR A 349 11.96 0.87 5.38
N ALA A 350 12.44 -0.36 5.59
CA ALA A 350 13.68 -0.86 5.02
C ALA A 350 13.65 -0.87 3.48
N LEU A 351 12.52 -1.20 2.86
CA LEU A 351 12.32 -1.07 1.40
C LEU A 351 12.78 0.28 0.87
N PHE A 352 12.32 1.35 1.52
CA PHE A 352 12.65 2.71 1.13
C PHE A 352 14.07 3.11 1.54
N LEU A 353 14.56 2.69 2.70
CA LEU A 353 15.92 3.02 3.15
C LEU A 353 17.00 2.36 2.28
N ILE A 354 16.81 1.10 1.89
CA ILE A 354 17.73 0.35 1.03
C ILE A 354 17.88 1.02 -0.34
N THR A 355 16.83 1.69 -0.84
CA THR A 355 16.92 2.41 -2.12
C THR A 355 18.00 3.49 -2.13
N LYS A 356 18.30 4.10 -0.97
CA LYS A 356 19.37 5.10 -0.84
C LYS A 356 20.75 4.48 -1.01
N GLU A 357 20.97 3.30 -0.45
CA GLU A 357 22.24 2.58 -0.49
C GLU A 357 22.52 1.99 -1.88
N LEU A 358 21.48 1.51 -2.53
CA LEU A 358 21.56 0.95 -3.88
C LEU A 358 21.28 1.96 -4.98
N SER A 359 21.07 3.24 -4.67
CA SER A 359 20.67 4.26 -5.68
C SER A 359 19.53 3.77 -6.58
N ILE A 360 18.55 3.08 -5.99
CA ILE A 360 17.33 2.62 -6.67
C ILE A 360 16.43 3.84 -6.85
N GLN A 361 15.95 4.03 -8.07
CA GLN A 361 15.18 5.21 -8.45
C GLN A 361 13.67 4.99 -8.37
N ALA A 362 13.20 3.74 -8.39
CA ALA A 362 11.80 3.43 -8.18
C ALA A 362 11.62 2.00 -7.64
N LEU A 363 10.48 1.78 -6.99
CA LEU A 363 10.01 0.46 -6.56
C LEU A 363 8.83 0.02 -7.42
N LEU A 364 8.67 -1.28 -7.57
CA LEU A 364 7.58 -1.91 -8.31
C LEU A 364 6.94 -3.03 -7.47
N TYR A 365 5.61 -3.09 -7.46
CA TYR A 365 4.85 -4.21 -6.91
C TYR A 365 3.76 -4.65 -7.87
N PHE A 366 3.59 -5.97 -8.01
CA PHE A 366 2.88 -6.55 -9.15
C PHE A 366 1.36 -6.38 -9.10
N ASP A 367 0.77 -6.09 -7.93
CA ASP A 367 -0.67 -5.85 -7.80
C ASP A 367 -1.05 -5.28 -6.42
N SER A 368 -2.28 -4.80 -6.29
CA SER A 368 -2.87 -4.28 -5.06
C SER A 368 -4.17 -4.96 -4.65
N ILE A 369 -4.73 -5.85 -5.48
CA ILE A 369 -6.02 -6.54 -5.25
C ILE A 369 -6.02 -8.04 -5.62
N THR A 370 -4.87 -8.66 -5.86
CA THR A 370 -4.77 -10.04 -6.38
C THR A 370 -5.65 -11.03 -5.62
N GLN A 371 -5.70 -10.93 -4.28
CA GLN A 371 -6.42 -11.92 -3.47
C GLN A 371 -7.93 -11.79 -3.51
N TRP A 372 -8.47 -10.71 -4.08
CA TRP A 372 -9.91 -10.59 -4.26
C TRP A 372 -10.45 -11.69 -5.17
N ALA A 373 -9.60 -12.27 -6.04
CA ALA A 373 -9.94 -13.43 -6.85
C ALA A 373 -10.27 -14.69 -6.03
N LEU A 374 -9.94 -14.74 -4.73
CA LEU A 374 -10.32 -15.84 -3.83
C LEU A 374 -11.77 -15.71 -3.32
N ILE A 375 -12.33 -14.50 -3.28
CA ILE A 375 -13.70 -14.24 -2.80
C ILE A 375 -14.72 -15.02 -3.62
N LYS A 376 -14.57 -15.02 -4.96
CA LYS A 376 -15.42 -15.79 -5.88
C LYS A 376 -15.31 -17.31 -5.69
N LYS A 377 -14.26 -17.78 -5.01
CA LYS A 377 -14.05 -19.18 -4.66
C LYS A 377 -14.55 -19.52 -3.25
N GLY A 378 -15.26 -18.59 -2.60
CA GLY A 378 -15.83 -18.78 -1.26
C GLY A 378 -14.86 -18.54 -0.11
N ILE A 379 -13.68 -17.96 -0.38
CA ILE A 379 -12.70 -17.62 0.67
C ILE A 379 -13.03 -16.24 1.24
N ASP A 380 -13.11 -16.17 2.56
CA ASP A 380 -13.24 -14.92 3.30
C ASP A 380 -11.85 -14.29 3.47
N VAL A 381 -11.54 -13.27 2.66
CA VAL A 381 -10.24 -12.58 2.67
C VAL A 381 -9.97 -11.79 3.96
N PHE A 382 -10.92 -11.70 4.90
CA PHE A 382 -10.63 -11.18 6.25
C PHE A 382 -10.21 -12.29 7.23
N LYS A 383 -10.23 -13.56 6.80
CA LYS A 383 -9.88 -14.73 7.62
C LYS A 383 -8.81 -15.62 7.00
N ASP A 384 -8.62 -15.55 5.69
CA ASP A 384 -7.60 -16.31 4.99
C ASP A 384 -7.14 -15.50 3.78
N MET A 385 -5.93 -14.96 3.90
CA MET A 385 -5.25 -14.19 2.86
C MET A 385 -4.00 -14.89 2.34
N TYR A 386 -3.88 -16.19 2.52
CA TYR A 386 -2.70 -16.88 2.03
C TYR A 386 -2.83 -17.10 0.52
N ASN A 387 -1.97 -16.51 -0.31
CA ASN A 387 -1.94 -16.79 -1.76
C ASN A 387 -0.54 -16.52 -2.29
N PHE A 388 -0.12 -17.23 -3.35
CA PHE A 388 1.22 -17.02 -3.95
C PHE A 388 2.42 -17.20 -3.00
N GLY A 389 2.22 -17.83 -1.84
CA GLY A 389 3.27 -18.00 -0.84
C GLY A 389 3.16 -17.07 0.37
N GLY A 390 2.30 -16.05 0.32
CA GLY A 390 2.24 -15.04 1.38
C GLY A 390 0.84 -14.56 1.77
N ASN A 391 0.74 -14.12 3.02
CA ASN A 391 -0.45 -13.49 3.58
C ASN A 391 -0.54 -12.04 3.11
N GLY A 392 -1.53 -11.76 2.26
CA GLY A 392 -1.72 -10.44 1.65
C GLY A 392 -0.80 -10.14 0.47
N ASP A 393 -0.13 -11.14 -0.12
CA ASP A 393 0.65 -10.94 -1.34
C ASP A 393 -0.26 -10.51 -2.51
N GLY A 394 0.20 -9.52 -3.27
CA GLY A 394 -0.54 -8.77 -4.28
C GLY A 394 -1.72 -7.98 -3.74
N THR A 395 -1.85 -7.73 -2.42
CA THR A 395 -3.00 -7.03 -1.83
C THR A 395 -2.60 -5.92 -0.87
N LEU A 396 -2.92 -4.68 -1.21
CA LEU A 396 -2.72 -3.49 -0.36
C LEU A 396 -4.03 -2.77 -0.02
N ILE A 397 -5.12 -3.12 -0.69
CA ILE A 397 -6.46 -2.58 -0.44
C ILE A 397 -7.47 -3.73 -0.27
N TYR A 398 -8.43 -3.53 0.61
CA TYR A 398 -9.45 -4.50 1.01
C TYR A 398 -10.80 -4.17 0.40
N PRO A 399 -11.65 -5.17 0.10
CA PRO A 399 -12.94 -4.91 -0.51
C PRO A 399 -13.99 -4.55 0.54
N ASP A 400 -14.76 -3.51 0.28
CA ASP A 400 -16.06 -3.25 0.90
C ASP A 400 -17.15 -3.67 -0.07
N LEU A 401 -17.45 -4.97 -0.12
CA LEU A 401 -18.44 -5.52 -1.05
C LEU A 401 -19.84 -4.92 -0.84
N LYS A 402 -20.15 -4.48 0.39
CA LYS A 402 -21.45 -3.91 0.73
C LYS A 402 -21.63 -2.53 0.10
N ASN A 403 -20.61 -1.67 0.20
CA ASN A 403 -20.68 -0.30 -0.31
C ASN A 403 -19.94 -0.12 -1.65
N LYS A 404 -19.47 -1.22 -2.26
CA LYS A 404 -18.71 -1.25 -3.51
C LYS A 404 -17.50 -0.31 -3.52
N ARG A 405 -16.73 -0.25 -2.44
CA ARG A 405 -15.54 0.61 -2.34
C ARG A 405 -14.34 -0.15 -1.82
N ALA A 406 -13.16 0.46 -1.85
CA ALA A 406 -11.97 -0.11 -1.24
C ALA A 406 -11.69 0.49 0.16
N TYR A 407 -11.14 -0.34 1.06
CA TYR A 407 -10.55 0.06 2.32
C TYR A 407 -9.01 0.00 2.23
N PRO A 408 -8.27 0.93 2.87
CA PRO A 408 -6.82 0.84 2.91
C PRO A 408 -6.36 -0.28 3.85
N SER A 409 -5.18 -0.83 3.58
CA SER A 409 -4.43 -1.62 4.58
C SER A 409 -3.63 -0.72 5.52
N LEU A 410 -3.27 -1.25 6.69
CA LEU A 410 -2.27 -0.67 7.59
C LEU A 410 -0.92 -0.61 6.88
N ARG A 411 -0.56 -1.65 6.11
CA ARG A 411 0.64 -1.64 5.27
C ARG A 411 0.68 -0.44 4.31
N LEU A 412 -0.43 -0.10 3.67
CA LEU A 412 -0.53 1.08 2.79
C LEU A 412 -0.30 2.40 3.55
N LYS A 413 -0.82 2.51 4.78
CA LYS A 413 -0.55 3.67 5.66
C LYS A 413 0.93 3.76 6.04
N ILE A 414 1.56 2.62 6.35
CA ILE A 414 2.97 2.56 6.75
C ILE A 414 3.89 2.83 5.56
N LEU A 415 3.60 2.31 4.38
CA LEU A 415 4.32 2.61 3.14
C LEU A 415 4.33 4.12 2.84
N ARG A 416 3.22 4.82 3.10
CA ARG A 416 3.16 6.29 3.02
C ARG A 416 4.13 6.95 4.01
N GLU A 417 4.17 6.51 5.27
CA GLU A 417 5.13 7.02 6.26
C GLU A 417 6.58 6.75 5.84
N ALA A 418 6.86 5.56 5.30
CA ALA A 418 8.17 5.17 4.81
C ALA A 418 8.63 6.01 3.61
N SER A 419 7.70 6.29 2.68
CA SER A 419 7.93 7.21 1.56
C SER A 419 8.32 8.61 2.05
N TYR A 420 7.57 9.19 3.00
CA TYR A 420 7.96 10.48 3.59
C TYR A 420 9.31 10.42 4.31
N MET A 421 9.62 9.32 4.98
CA MET A 421 10.93 9.15 5.62
C MET A 421 12.07 9.13 4.60
N ARG A 422 11.86 8.57 3.41
CA ARG A 422 12.85 8.60 2.33
C ARG A 422 13.04 10.01 1.76
N ASP A 423 11.97 10.78 1.64
CA ASP A 423 12.04 12.19 1.25
C ASP A 423 12.82 13.00 2.28
N ALA A 424 12.53 12.78 3.56
CA ALA A 424 13.24 13.40 4.67
C ALA A 424 14.74 13.08 4.63
N LEU A 425 15.10 11.84 4.32
CA LEU A 425 16.49 11.42 4.15
C LEU A 425 17.20 12.15 2.98
N GLU A 426 16.49 12.42 1.88
CA GLU A 426 17.08 13.15 0.74
C GLU A 426 17.33 14.62 1.06
N LEU A 427 16.42 15.23 1.82
CA LEU A 427 16.46 16.65 2.20
C LEU A 427 17.42 16.93 3.35
N CYS A 428 17.88 15.90 4.06
CA CYS A 428 18.84 16.03 5.14
C CYS A 428 20.22 16.51 4.62
N PRO A 429 20.73 17.67 5.07
CA PRO A 429 21.99 18.24 4.57
C PRO A 429 23.22 17.36 4.81
N GLN A 430 23.23 16.65 5.95
CA GLN A 430 24.37 15.81 6.36
C GLN A 430 24.30 14.39 5.80
N LYS A 431 23.18 14.00 5.18
CA LYS A 431 22.83 12.64 4.70
C LYS A 431 23.35 11.54 5.65
N PRO A 432 22.61 11.15 6.72
CA PRO A 432 23.10 10.22 7.71
C PRO A 432 23.64 8.96 7.04
N ASP A 433 24.81 8.55 7.50
CA ASP A 433 25.42 7.32 7.02
C ASP A 433 24.62 6.11 7.51
N LEU A 434 23.90 5.46 6.60
CA LEU A 434 23.11 4.26 6.87
C LEU A 434 23.91 2.97 6.67
N SER A 435 25.17 3.05 6.23
CA SER A 435 25.98 1.86 5.91
C SER A 435 26.21 0.94 7.12
N ASN A 436 26.13 1.47 8.35
CA ASN A 436 26.21 0.65 9.57
C ASN A 436 24.98 -0.26 9.76
N PHE A 437 23.86 0.06 9.12
CA PHE A 437 22.59 -0.66 9.22
C PHE A 437 22.28 -1.49 7.96
N TYR A 438 23.11 -1.39 6.93
CA TYR A 438 22.89 -2.03 5.65
C TYR A 438 24.18 -2.73 5.17
N ARG A 439 24.08 -4.04 4.90
CA ARG A 439 25.18 -4.82 4.29
C ARG A 439 24.82 -5.30 2.91
N SER A 440 23.58 -5.74 2.72
CA SER A 440 23.06 -6.22 1.45
C SER A 440 21.52 -6.12 1.46
N PRO A 441 20.83 -6.31 0.31
CA PRO A 441 19.37 -6.41 0.28
C PRO A 441 18.76 -7.37 1.29
N THR A 442 19.50 -8.43 1.64
CA THR A 442 19.04 -9.51 2.54
C THR A 442 19.66 -9.43 3.93
N GLU A 443 20.55 -8.46 4.18
CA GLU A 443 21.24 -8.27 5.46
C GLU A 443 21.21 -6.79 5.86
N TRP A 444 20.23 -6.43 6.66
CA TRP A 444 20.01 -5.07 7.15
C TRP A 444 19.40 -5.11 8.55
N SER A 445 19.59 -4.03 9.31
CA SER A 445 19.04 -3.89 10.67
C SER A 445 18.97 -2.42 11.05
N PHE A 446 17.85 -1.77 10.72
CA PHE A 446 17.61 -0.38 11.07
C PHE A 446 17.08 -0.28 12.51
N PRO A 447 17.55 0.69 13.31
CA PRO A 447 17.08 0.85 14.67
C PRO A 447 15.65 1.38 14.67
N THR A 448 14.88 1.05 15.71
CA THR A 448 13.46 1.49 15.84
C THR A 448 13.30 3.01 15.91
N ASN A 449 14.37 3.75 16.26
CA ASN A 449 14.41 5.20 16.28
C ASN A 449 14.96 5.84 14.98
N ILE A 450 15.16 5.07 13.90
CA ILE A 450 15.76 5.56 12.64
C ILE A 450 15.02 6.78 12.07
N ARG A 451 13.69 6.78 12.18
CA ARG A 451 12.85 7.92 11.81
C ARG A 451 13.29 9.20 12.53
N ASN A 452 13.48 9.14 13.84
CA ASN A 452 13.88 10.32 14.63
C ASN A 452 15.29 10.78 14.26
N ILE A 453 16.19 9.87 13.91
CA ILE A 453 17.53 10.20 13.41
C ILE A 453 17.41 11.00 12.10
N ILE A 454 16.60 10.54 11.16
CA ILE A 454 16.43 11.17 9.84
C ILE A 454 15.76 12.54 9.97
N TYR A 455 14.61 12.64 10.64
CA TYR A 455 13.86 13.90 10.74
C TYR A 455 14.62 14.98 11.53
N ARG A 456 15.39 14.61 12.56
CA ARG A 456 16.22 15.57 13.30
C ARG A 456 17.39 16.11 12.49
N CYS A 457 17.81 15.43 11.42
CA CYS A 457 18.82 15.97 10.53
C CYS A 457 18.32 17.20 9.76
N ILE A 458 17.05 17.24 9.40
CA ILE A 458 16.44 18.35 8.64
C ILE A 458 16.25 19.59 9.52
N GLU A 459 16.02 19.39 10.81
CA GLU A 459 15.77 20.48 11.75
C GLU A 459 17.00 21.38 12.00
N LYS A 460 18.20 20.87 11.71
CA LYS A 460 19.48 21.55 11.92
C LYS A 460 19.96 22.21 10.64
#